data_AF-A0A848UJF9-F1
#
_entry.id   AF-A0A848UJF9-F1
#
_cell.length_a   1.000
_cell.length_b   1.000
_cell.length_c   1.000
_cell.angle_alpha   90.00
_cell.angle_beta   90.00
_cell.angle_gamma   90.00
#
_symmetry.space_group_name_H-M   'P 1'
#
loop_
_entity.id
_entity.type
_entity.pdbx_description
1 polymer ?
#
loop_
_entity_poly.entity_id
_entity_poly.type
_entity_poly.pdbx_seq_one_letter_code
_entity_poly.pdbx_strand_id
1 'polypeptide(L)'
;NVALGTSSDVVARWHGRSRAGAATKLAATRSEIAELFGGGRVRGYRLPVPPSEQPSITVAAFGPRAVAAAAEADRMVLNMVTVDTAARLAAGHANTAVWLCAAVDPTDEERAWLSRGLVGYLAAPGYADMFVEAGFGDLVEYARTRPGPKAVFARMPTDLIDAVALVGSEGEIRDRMEAYREAGIAEICLVPPAPDLPSTRRTLETFAPGS
;
A
#
# COMPACT_ATOMS: atom_id res chain seq x y z
N ASN A 1 -11.03 -10.55 7.81
CA ASN A 1 -9.78 -9.76 7.84
C ASN A 1 -10.09 -8.31 8.22
N VAL A 2 -9.30 -7.70 9.09
CA VAL A 2 -9.34 -6.27 9.42
C VAL A 2 -7.97 -5.69 9.14
N ALA A 3 -7.90 -4.67 8.28
CA ALA A 3 -6.65 -3.98 7.95
C ALA A 3 -6.47 -2.71 8.77
N LEU A 4 -5.30 -2.54 9.39
CA LEU A 4 -4.92 -1.40 10.20
C LEU A 4 -3.82 -0.60 9.51
N GLY A 5 -3.91 0.72 9.56
CA GLY A 5 -2.88 1.61 9.02
C GLY A 5 -2.83 2.93 9.78
N THR A 6 -1.69 3.62 9.71
CA THR A 6 -1.47 4.87 10.46
C THR A 6 -2.06 6.13 9.81
N SER A 7 -2.74 5.98 8.67
CA SER A 7 -3.17 7.08 7.79
C SER A 7 -1.99 7.98 7.34
N SER A 8 -2.27 9.12 6.71
CA SER A 8 -1.28 10.09 6.22
C SER A 8 -1.31 11.39 7.02
N ASP A 9 -0.27 12.23 6.88
CA ASP A 9 -0.22 13.53 7.57
C ASP A 9 -1.37 14.46 7.14
N VAL A 10 -1.80 14.36 5.89
CA VAL A 10 -2.92 15.13 5.34
C VAL A 10 -4.20 14.81 6.10
N VAL A 11 -4.52 13.53 6.24
CA VAL A 11 -5.73 13.06 6.93
C VAL A 11 -5.65 13.35 8.43
N ALA A 12 -4.47 13.16 9.04
CA ALA A 12 -4.29 13.51 10.45
C ALA A 12 -4.60 15.00 10.72
N ARG A 13 -4.16 15.91 9.85
CA ARG A 13 -4.49 17.34 9.95
C ARG A 13 -5.99 17.61 9.81
N TRP A 14 -6.68 16.95 8.89
CA TRP A 14 -8.15 17.09 8.76
C TRP A 14 -8.89 16.74 10.05
N HIS A 15 -8.37 15.79 10.81
CA HIS A 15 -8.94 15.38 12.10
C HIS A 15 -8.36 16.12 13.31
N GLY A 16 -7.51 17.15 13.11
CA GLY A 16 -6.84 17.86 14.20
C GLY A 16 -5.92 16.97 15.05
N ARG A 17 -5.34 15.91 14.44
CA ARG A 17 -4.49 14.92 15.12
C ARG A 17 -3.04 15.00 14.63
N SER A 18 -2.12 14.55 15.50
CA SER A 18 -0.71 14.35 15.18
C SER A 18 -0.42 12.89 14.80
N ARG A 19 0.58 12.66 13.94
CA ARG A 19 1.16 11.34 13.66
C ARG A 19 2.38 11.00 14.53
N ALA A 20 2.71 11.84 15.51
CA ALA A 20 3.73 11.50 16.50
C ALA A 20 3.39 10.15 17.18
N GLY A 21 4.35 9.24 17.22
CA GLY A 21 4.16 7.91 17.80
C GLY A 21 3.20 6.99 17.03
N ALA A 22 2.89 7.28 15.76
CA ALA A 22 1.90 6.51 15.00
C ALA A 22 2.19 5.00 14.93
N ALA A 23 3.46 4.59 14.82
CA ALA A 23 3.83 3.18 14.78
C ALA A 23 3.60 2.47 16.13
N THR A 24 3.92 3.13 17.25
CA THR A 24 3.61 2.63 18.59
C THR A 24 2.10 2.49 18.78
N LYS A 25 1.33 3.48 18.32
CA LYS A 25 -0.13 3.43 18.36
C LYS A 25 -0.68 2.29 17.50
N LEU A 26 -0.12 2.06 16.31
CA LEU A 26 -0.49 0.96 15.43
C LEU A 26 -0.27 -0.40 16.11
N ALA A 27 0.90 -0.63 16.71
CA ALA A 27 1.20 -1.86 17.45
C ALA A 27 0.25 -2.06 18.64
N ALA A 28 0.02 -1.02 19.43
CA ALA A 28 -0.93 -1.06 20.55
C ALA A 28 -2.35 -1.37 20.07
N THR A 29 -2.84 -0.69 19.04
CA THR A 29 -4.17 -0.93 18.47
C THR A 29 -4.30 -2.34 17.90
N ARG A 30 -3.27 -2.91 17.26
CA ARG A 30 -3.29 -4.31 16.82
C ARG A 30 -3.48 -5.26 18.00
N SER A 31 -2.71 -5.08 19.07
CA SER A 31 -2.82 -5.92 20.26
C SER A 31 -4.17 -5.77 20.96
N GLU A 32 -4.68 -4.54 21.06
CA GLU A 32 -5.98 -4.24 21.67
C GLU A 32 -7.14 -4.86 20.86
N ILE A 33 -7.09 -4.80 19.52
CA ILE A 33 -8.11 -5.44 18.66
C ILE A 33 -8.04 -6.96 18.77
N ALA A 34 -6.84 -7.55 18.78
CA ALA A 34 -6.67 -8.99 18.96
C ALA A 34 -7.27 -9.47 20.30
N GLU A 35 -6.99 -8.75 21.39
CA GLU A 35 -7.56 -9.03 22.72
C GLU A 35 -9.09 -8.95 22.70
N LEU A 36 -9.67 -7.93 22.07
CA LEU A 36 -11.12 -7.79 21.95
C LEU A 36 -11.77 -8.91 21.13
N PHE A 37 -11.16 -9.31 20.00
CA PHE A 37 -11.64 -10.43 19.20
C PHE A 37 -11.50 -11.77 19.92
N GLY A 38 -10.49 -11.93 20.79
CA GLY A 38 -10.35 -13.07 21.70
C GLY A 38 -11.38 -13.10 22.84
N GLY A 39 -12.28 -12.11 22.92
CA GLY A 39 -13.25 -11.99 24.00
C GLY A 39 -12.68 -11.42 25.29
N GLY A 40 -11.47 -10.86 25.26
CA GLY A 40 -10.79 -10.21 26.35
C GLY A 40 -11.32 -8.81 26.68
N ARG A 41 -10.59 -8.08 27.53
CA ARG A 41 -10.94 -6.71 27.97
C ARG A 41 -9.81 -5.72 27.68
N VAL A 42 -10.15 -4.62 27.04
CA VAL A 42 -9.25 -3.48 26.83
C VAL A 42 -9.83 -2.27 27.53
N ARG A 43 -9.08 -1.72 28.52
CA ARG A 43 -9.47 -0.51 29.28
C ARG A 43 -10.90 -0.58 29.84
N GLY A 44 -11.26 -1.75 30.38
CA GLY A 44 -12.58 -2.03 30.96
C GLY A 44 -13.66 -2.42 29.95
N TYR A 45 -13.45 -2.15 28.66
CA TYR A 45 -14.36 -2.52 27.58
C TYR A 45 -14.11 -3.96 27.10
N ARG A 46 -15.18 -4.67 26.74
CA ARG A 46 -15.18 -5.99 26.08
C ARG A 46 -16.30 -5.99 25.04
N LEU A 47 -16.10 -6.72 23.93
CA LEU A 47 -17.18 -6.95 22.97
C LEU A 47 -18.31 -7.78 23.63
N PRO A 48 -19.56 -7.30 23.64
CA PRO A 48 -20.68 -8.07 24.18
C PRO A 48 -20.84 -9.43 23.51
N VAL A 49 -20.59 -9.48 22.20
CA VAL A 49 -20.55 -10.70 21.39
C VAL A 49 -19.25 -10.67 20.59
N PRO A 50 -18.18 -11.37 21.04
CA PRO A 50 -16.98 -11.53 20.22
C PRO A 50 -17.29 -12.40 18.99
N PRO A 51 -16.54 -12.24 17.90
CA PRO A 51 -16.73 -13.06 16.70
C PRO A 51 -16.46 -14.54 16.99
N SER A 52 -17.28 -15.43 16.45
CA SER A 52 -17.13 -16.89 16.64
C SER A 52 -15.87 -17.43 15.97
N GLU A 53 -15.46 -16.83 14.85
CA GLU A 53 -14.18 -17.05 14.18
C GLU A 53 -13.38 -15.75 14.24
N GLN A 54 -12.15 -15.79 14.75
CA GLN A 54 -11.36 -14.58 14.92
C GLN A 54 -10.92 -14.03 13.54
N PRO A 55 -11.26 -12.77 13.21
CA PRO A 55 -10.77 -12.16 12.00
C PRO A 55 -9.25 -12.01 12.05
N SER A 56 -8.55 -12.37 10.97
CA SER A 56 -7.15 -12.00 10.79
C SER A 56 -6.97 -10.47 10.86
N ILE A 57 -5.85 -10.03 11.38
CA ILE A 57 -5.45 -8.63 11.46
C ILE A 57 -4.29 -8.39 10.49
N THR A 58 -4.56 -7.58 9.46
CA THR A 58 -3.55 -7.11 8.52
C THR A 58 -3.00 -5.76 8.97
N VAL A 59 -1.70 -5.53 8.85
CA VAL A 59 -1.06 -4.23 9.08
C VAL A 59 -0.51 -3.67 7.77
N ALA A 60 -0.96 -2.48 7.38
CA ALA A 60 -0.40 -1.72 6.28
C ALA A 60 0.90 -1.04 6.73
N ALA A 61 2.02 -1.49 6.15
CA ALA A 61 3.35 -1.17 6.61
C ALA A 61 4.10 -0.28 5.59
N PHE A 62 4.18 1.02 5.89
CA PHE A 62 4.93 2.00 5.10
C PHE A 62 6.09 2.54 5.92
N GLY A 63 7.31 2.16 5.54
CA GLY A 63 8.55 2.51 6.23
C GLY A 63 8.91 1.61 7.43
N PRO A 64 10.16 1.71 7.93
CA PRO A 64 10.74 0.70 8.83
C PRO A 64 9.98 0.49 10.13
N ARG A 65 9.43 1.57 10.72
CA ARG A 65 8.69 1.49 11.98
C ARG A 65 7.34 0.79 11.83
N ALA A 66 6.66 0.97 10.70
CA ALA A 66 5.39 0.30 10.45
C ALA A 66 5.61 -1.17 10.09
N VAL A 67 6.70 -1.49 9.37
CA VAL A 67 7.15 -2.87 9.13
C VAL A 67 7.45 -3.58 10.45
N ALA A 68 8.19 -2.95 11.36
CA ALA A 68 8.43 -3.51 12.69
C ALA A 68 7.13 -3.74 13.48
N ALA A 69 6.16 -2.83 13.37
CA ALA A 69 4.84 -3.01 14.00
C ALA A 69 3.99 -4.11 13.35
N ALA A 70 4.28 -4.49 12.11
CA ALA A 70 3.60 -5.56 11.38
C ALA A 70 4.15 -6.96 11.71
N ALA A 71 5.30 -7.07 12.39
CA ALA A 71 5.94 -8.36 12.66
C ALA A 71 5.04 -9.36 13.40
N GLU A 72 4.16 -8.86 14.28
CA GLU A 72 3.20 -9.66 15.07
C GLU A 72 1.79 -9.69 14.45
N ALA A 73 1.60 -9.13 13.25
CA ALA A 73 0.33 -9.16 12.55
C ALA A 73 0.13 -10.51 11.86
N ASP A 74 -1.11 -10.88 11.57
CA ASP A 74 -1.38 -12.09 10.80
C ASP A 74 -0.93 -11.93 9.35
N ARG A 75 -0.95 -10.69 8.84
CA ARG A 75 -0.54 -10.31 7.49
C ARG A 75 0.09 -8.92 7.49
N MET A 76 1.18 -8.75 6.75
CA MET A 76 1.70 -7.44 6.38
C MET A 76 1.21 -7.08 4.97
N VAL A 77 0.80 -5.83 4.76
CA VAL A 77 0.51 -5.34 3.41
C VAL A 77 1.37 -4.15 3.04
N LEU A 78 1.91 -4.21 1.82
CA LEU A 78 2.72 -3.18 1.19
C LEU A 78 1.96 -2.56 0.01
N ASN A 79 2.33 -1.34 -0.36
CA ASN A 79 1.77 -0.61 -1.49
C ASN A 79 2.88 0.25 -2.10
N MET A 80 2.83 0.49 -3.41
CA MET A 80 3.79 1.32 -4.15
C MET A 80 5.26 0.90 -3.91
N VAL A 81 5.53 -0.40 -3.93
CA VAL A 81 6.87 -0.98 -3.78
C VAL A 81 7.32 -1.56 -5.11
N THR A 82 8.63 -1.69 -5.31
CA THR A 82 9.20 -2.50 -6.38
C THR A 82 9.20 -3.98 -5.98
N VAL A 83 9.45 -4.88 -6.94
CA VAL A 83 9.63 -6.32 -6.68
C VAL A 83 10.78 -6.56 -5.69
N ASP A 84 11.92 -5.88 -5.86
CA ASP A 84 13.08 -6.04 -4.98
C ASP A 84 12.80 -5.59 -3.54
N THR A 85 12.16 -4.44 -3.36
CA THR A 85 11.74 -3.96 -2.03
C THR A 85 10.72 -4.92 -1.42
N ALA A 86 9.79 -5.44 -2.22
CA ALA A 86 8.79 -6.41 -1.78
C ALA A 86 9.47 -7.72 -1.32
N ALA A 87 10.43 -8.25 -2.08
CA ALA A 87 11.19 -9.46 -1.74
C ALA A 87 11.92 -9.31 -0.39
N ARG A 88 12.65 -8.20 -0.23
CA ARG A 88 13.40 -7.89 0.99
C ARG A 88 12.50 -7.81 2.21
N LEU A 89 11.33 -7.19 2.09
CA LEU A 89 10.38 -7.04 3.19
C LEU A 89 9.62 -8.34 3.49
N ALA A 90 9.25 -9.11 2.46
CA ALA A 90 8.58 -10.40 2.60
C ALA A 90 9.45 -11.44 3.32
N ALA A 91 10.78 -11.38 3.15
CA ALA A 91 11.72 -12.22 3.91
C ALA A 91 11.60 -12.04 5.44
N GLY A 92 11.11 -10.89 5.90
CA GLY A 92 10.84 -10.62 7.33
C GLY A 92 9.43 -10.98 7.79
N HIS A 93 8.51 -11.34 6.89
CA HIS A 93 7.11 -11.65 7.23
C HIS A 93 6.48 -12.54 6.14
N ALA A 94 6.43 -13.86 6.36
CA ALA A 94 6.02 -14.83 5.34
C ALA A 94 4.62 -14.58 4.72
N ASN A 95 3.65 -14.10 5.49
CA ASN A 95 2.33 -13.72 4.97
C ASN A 95 2.31 -12.23 4.58
N THR A 96 3.10 -11.87 3.57
CA THR A 96 3.13 -10.50 3.01
C THR A 96 2.26 -10.42 1.77
N ALA A 97 1.42 -9.39 1.70
CA ALA A 97 0.62 -9.04 0.54
C ALA A 97 1.08 -7.72 -0.08
N VAL A 98 0.80 -7.51 -1.37
CA VAL A 98 0.91 -6.22 -2.04
C VAL A 98 -0.45 -5.79 -2.56
N TRP A 99 -0.79 -4.51 -2.38
CA TRP A 99 -1.96 -3.89 -2.99
C TRP A 99 -1.46 -2.90 -4.03
N LEU A 100 -1.64 -3.22 -5.31
CA LEU A 100 -1.05 -2.47 -6.41
C LEU A 100 -2.13 -1.94 -7.34
N CYS A 101 -1.98 -0.70 -7.77
CA CYS A 101 -2.80 -0.17 -8.86
C CYS A 101 -2.57 -1.05 -10.10
N ALA A 102 -3.65 -1.48 -10.76
CA ALA A 102 -3.58 -2.31 -11.95
C ALA A 102 -4.37 -1.67 -13.09
N ALA A 103 -3.82 -1.62 -14.30
CA ALA A 103 -4.47 -1.07 -15.49
C ALA A 103 -3.96 -1.76 -16.75
N VAL A 104 -4.83 -2.53 -17.42
CA VAL A 104 -4.55 -3.21 -18.69
C VAL A 104 -4.72 -2.26 -19.86
N ASP A 105 -3.66 -2.04 -20.63
CA ASP A 105 -3.60 -1.18 -21.81
C ASP A 105 -4.27 0.19 -21.60
N PRO A 106 -3.90 0.98 -20.57
CA PRO A 106 -4.47 2.30 -20.38
C PRO A 106 -4.07 3.23 -21.53
N THR A 107 -4.90 4.23 -21.80
CA THR A 107 -4.50 5.33 -22.70
C THR A 107 -3.39 6.16 -22.06
N ASP A 108 -2.66 6.94 -22.86
CA ASP A 108 -1.64 7.86 -22.34
C ASP A 108 -2.21 8.86 -21.32
N GLU A 109 -3.44 9.32 -21.54
CA GLU A 109 -4.16 10.22 -20.64
C GLU A 109 -4.48 9.52 -19.31
N GLU A 110 -4.99 8.30 -19.35
CA GLU A 110 -5.27 7.49 -18.16
C GLU A 110 -3.99 7.17 -17.40
N ARG A 111 -2.91 6.82 -18.11
CA ARG A 111 -1.59 6.59 -17.51
C ARG A 111 -1.06 7.85 -16.80
N ALA A 112 -1.23 9.03 -17.40
CA ALA A 112 -0.90 10.30 -16.77
C ALA A 112 -1.76 10.58 -15.53
N TRP A 113 -3.06 10.22 -15.58
CA TRP A 113 -3.97 10.33 -14.44
C TRP A 113 -3.54 9.43 -13.27
N LEU A 114 -3.21 8.16 -13.55
CA LEU A 114 -2.74 7.19 -12.56
C LEU A 114 -1.43 7.66 -11.92
N SER A 115 -0.48 8.11 -12.75
CA SER A 115 0.81 8.64 -12.31
C SER A 115 0.63 9.87 -11.40
N ARG A 116 -0.31 10.76 -11.71
CA ARG A 116 -0.63 11.92 -10.86
C ARG A 116 -1.10 11.49 -9.46
N GLY A 117 -1.74 10.33 -9.33
CA GLY A 117 -2.15 9.76 -8.04
C GLY A 117 -0.98 9.52 -7.07
N LEU A 118 0.23 9.31 -7.58
CA LEU A 118 1.43 9.06 -6.77
C LEU A 118 2.04 10.33 -6.15
N VAL A 119 1.71 11.51 -6.69
CA VAL A 119 2.30 12.80 -6.26
C VAL A 119 2.15 13.04 -4.77
N GLY A 120 0.99 12.68 -4.20
CA GLY A 120 0.71 12.85 -2.77
C GLY A 120 1.56 11.98 -1.85
N TYR A 121 2.17 10.92 -2.38
CA TYR A 121 2.91 9.92 -1.62
C TYR A 121 4.43 10.12 -1.67
N LEU A 122 4.95 10.79 -2.70
CA LEU A 122 6.40 11.01 -2.89
C LEU A 122 7.09 11.63 -1.66
N ALA A 123 6.43 12.59 -0.99
CA ALA A 123 6.96 13.23 0.21
C ALA A 123 6.32 12.71 1.52
N ALA A 124 5.44 11.72 1.44
CA ALA A 124 4.71 11.22 2.61
C ALA A 124 5.62 10.30 3.46
N PRO A 125 5.69 10.48 4.79
CA PRO A 125 6.48 9.60 5.66
C PRO A 125 6.06 8.14 5.51
N GLY A 126 7.06 7.27 5.32
CA GLY A 126 6.88 5.83 5.08
C GLY A 126 6.83 5.45 3.60
N TYR A 127 6.19 6.27 2.76
CA TYR A 127 6.16 6.07 1.30
C TYR A 127 7.41 6.62 0.62
N ALA A 128 7.88 7.80 1.06
CA ALA A 128 9.07 8.43 0.51
C ALA A 128 10.29 7.49 0.51
N ASP A 129 10.46 6.69 1.56
CA ASP A 129 11.58 5.74 1.69
C ASP A 129 11.50 4.65 0.59
N MET A 130 10.30 4.20 0.23
CA MET A 130 10.09 3.22 -0.85
C MET A 130 10.43 3.82 -2.23
N PHE A 131 10.07 5.08 -2.48
CA PHE A 131 10.44 5.76 -3.72
C PHE A 131 11.94 6.04 -3.82
N VAL A 132 12.60 6.37 -2.69
CA VAL A 132 14.06 6.51 -2.64
C VAL A 132 14.74 5.16 -2.95
N GLU A 133 14.30 4.07 -2.30
CA GLU A 133 14.80 2.72 -2.58
C GLU A 133 14.58 2.31 -4.05
N ALA A 134 13.48 2.73 -4.66
CA ALA A 134 13.17 2.52 -6.07
C ALA A 134 13.99 3.40 -7.04
N GLY A 135 14.92 4.22 -6.55
CA GLY A 135 15.78 5.07 -7.37
C GLY A 135 15.25 6.47 -7.67
N PHE A 136 14.11 6.86 -7.10
CA PHE A 136 13.49 8.18 -7.32
C PHE A 136 13.84 9.21 -6.23
N GLY A 137 15.02 9.09 -5.62
CA GLY A 137 15.44 9.93 -4.50
C GLY A 137 15.43 11.43 -4.80
N ASP A 138 15.94 11.84 -5.97
CA ASP A 138 15.95 13.25 -6.38
C ASP A 138 14.53 13.84 -6.52
N LEU A 139 13.60 13.03 -7.03
CA LEU A 139 12.19 13.41 -7.14
C LEU A 139 11.54 13.55 -5.76
N VAL A 140 11.87 12.65 -4.82
CA VAL A 140 11.40 12.71 -3.43
C VAL A 140 11.92 13.97 -2.73
N GLU A 141 13.21 14.28 -2.87
CA GLU A 141 13.81 15.51 -2.32
C GLU A 141 13.16 16.75 -2.90
N TYR A 142 12.93 16.78 -4.22
CA TYR A 142 12.21 17.87 -4.84
C TYR A 142 10.77 18.00 -4.31
N ALA A 143 10.03 16.90 -4.17
CA ALA A 143 8.68 16.91 -3.62
C ALA A 143 8.65 17.43 -2.16
N ARG A 144 9.67 17.14 -1.35
CA ARG A 144 9.83 17.62 0.04
C ARG A 144 9.97 19.14 0.13
N THR A 145 10.45 19.81 -0.92
CA THR A 145 10.48 21.29 -1.01
C THR A 145 9.09 21.94 -1.18
N ARG A 146 8.05 21.13 -1.39
CA ARG A 146 6.65 21.53 -1.59
C ARG A 146 6.41 22.51 -2.76
N PRO A 147 6.89 22.22 -3.98
CA PRO A 147 6.74 23.11 -5.14
C PRO A 147 5.30 23.12 -5.72
N GLY A 148 4.39 22.34 -5.13
CA GLY A 148 3.01 22.18 -5.57
C GLY A 148 2.82 20.96 -6.48
N PRO A 149 1.62 20.33 -6.49
CA PRO A 149 1.41 19.05 -7.18
C PRO A 149 1.73 19.05 -8.68
N LYS A 150 1.39 20.15 -9.38
CA LYS A 150 1.67 20.29 -10.83
C LYS A 150 3.16 20.28 -11.13
N ALA A 151 3.95 20.96 -10.30
CA ALA A 151 5.39 21.07 -10.49
C ALA A 151 6.11 19.75 -10.17
N VAL A 152 5.64 19.00 -9.18
CA VAL A 152 6.13 17.63 -8.89
C VAL A 152 5.81 16.71 -10.06
N PHE A 153 4.55 16.69 -10.51
CA PHE A 153 4.13 15.84 -11.62
C PHE A 153 4.92 16.09 -12.91
N ALA A 154 5.21 17.36 -13.22
CA ALA A 154 6.00 17.72 -14.40
C ALA A 154 7.44 17.19 -14.38
N ARG A 155 7.96 16.78 -13.21
CA ARG A 155 9.29 16.17 -13.05
C ARG A 155 9.22 14.65 -12.86
N MET A 156 8.04 14.05 -12.82
CA MET A 156 7.91 12.61 -12.64
C MET A 156 8.41 11.89 -13.90
N PRO A 157 9.37 10.96 -13.76
CA PRO A 157 9.73 10.05 -14.84
C PRO A 157 8.53 9.22 -15.28
N THR A 158 8.43 8.93 -16.57
CA THR A 158 7.32 8.14 -17.11
C THR A 158 7.34 6.71 -16.61
N ASP A 159 8.50 6.14 -16.33
CA ASP A 159 8.71 4.76 -15.86
C ASP A 159 8.39 4.56 -14.37
N LEU A 160 8.20 5.64 -13.61
CA LEU A 160 7.92 5.56 -12.17
C LEU A 160 6.67 4.73 -11.87
N ILE A 161 5.59 4.92 -12.63
CA ILE A 161 4.35 4.14 -12.45
C ILE A 161 4.58 2.65 -12.73
N ASP A 162 5.45 2.30 -13.67
CA ASP A 162 5.72 0.90 -14.03
C ASP A 162 6.52 0.18 -12.93
N ALA A 163 7.35 0.92 -12.19
CA ALA A 163 8.15 0.39 -11.10
C ALA A 163 7.31 0.00 -9.87
N VAL A 164 6.17 0.66 -9.64
CA VAL A 164 5.39 0.54 -8.39
C VAL A 164 3.92 0.13 -8.60
N ALA A 165 3.53 -0.19 -9.84
CA ALA A 165 2.18 -0.59 -10.20
C ALA A 165 2.16 -1.68 -11.30
N LEU A 166 0.99 -2.27 -11.50
CA LEU A 166 0.68 -3.28 -12.51
C LEU A 166 0.02 -2.61 -13.73
N VAL A 167 0.77 -1.74 -14.39
CA VAL A 167 0.30 -0.97 -15.55
C VAL A 167 1.04 -1.43 -16.80
N GLY A 168 0.30 -1.68 -17.88
CA GLY A 168 0.86 -2.14 -19.15
C GLY A 168 -0.08 -3.11 -19.87
N SER A 169 0.48 -3.88 -20.79
CA SER A 169 -0.24 -4.98 -21.43
C SER A 169 -0.56 -6.11 -20.45
N GLU A 170 -1.53 -6.95 -20.82
CA GLU A 170 -1.87 -8.13 -20.02
C GLU A 170 -0.64 -9.02 -19.75
N GLY A 171 0.21 -9.24 -20.76
CA GLY A 171 1.42 -10.04 -20.64
C GLY A 171 2.40 -9.44 -19.64
N GLU A 172 2.71 -8.16 -19.76
CA GLU A 172 3.61 -7.46 -18.82
C GLU A 172 3.10 -7.47 -17.39
N ILE A 173 1.78 -7.37 -17.20
CA ILE A 173 1.17 -7.45 -15.87
C ILE A 173 1.28 -8.86 -15.31
N ARG A 174 1.03 -9.91 -16.11
CA ARG A 174 1.18 -11.31 -15.68
C ARG A 174 2.62 -11.61 -15.29
N ASP A 175 3.59 -11.17 -16.10
CA ASP A 175 5.02 -11.34 -15.82
C ASP A 175 5.40 -10.65 -14.50
N ARG A 176 4.92 -9.42 -14.28
CA ARG A 176 5.19 -8.67 -13.05
C ARG A 176 4.52 -9.31 -11.82
N MET A 177 3.29 -9.80 -11.97
CA MET A 177 2.61 -10.55 -10.91
C MET A 177 3.40 -11.81 -10.55
N GLU A 178 3.97 -12.51 -11.53
CA GLU A 178 4.80 -13.68 -11.27
C GLU A 178 6.09 -13.30 -10.55
N ALA A 179 6.76 -12.23 -10.97
CA ALA A 179 7.94 -11.72 -10.27
C ALA A 179 7.65 -11.39 -8.79
N TYR A 180 6.48 -10.83 -8.47
CA TYR A 180 6.07 -10.65 -7.07
C TYR A 180 5.85 -11.98 -6.32
N ARG A 181 5.27 -12.99 -6.97
CA ARG A 181 5.09 -14.31 -6.35
C ARG A 181 6.44 -14.98 -6.09
N GLU A 182 7.35 -14.95 -7.06
CA GLU A 182 8.73 -15.45 -6.93
C GLU A 182 9.51 -14.71 -5.83
N ALA A 183 9.23 -13.42 -5.64
CA ALA A 183 9.72 -12.61 -4.53
C ALA A 183 9.15 -13.00 -3.15
N GLY A 184 8.25 -14.00 -3.07
CA GLY A 184 7.67 -14.48 -1.82
C GLY A 184 6.43 -13.72 -1.37
N ILE A 185 5.77 -12.96 -2.25
CA ILE A 185 4.50 -12.32 -1.94
C ILE A 185 3.37 -13.35 -1.97
N ALA A 186 2.67 -13.48 -0.84
CA ALA A 186 1.61 -14.45 -0.64
C ALA A 186 0.29 -14.06 -1.32
N GLU A 187 0.04 -12.75 -1.49
CA GLU A 187 -1.19 -12.25 -2.11
C GLU A 187 -0.94 -10.95 -2.87
N ILE A 188 -1.48 -10.85 -4.08
CA ILE A 188 -1.47 -9.64 -4.90
C ILE A 188 -2.92 -9.18 -5.03
N CYS A 189 -3.26 -8.06 -4.41
CA CYS A 189 -4.55 -7.40 -4.57
C CYS A 189 -4.45 -6.38 -5.70
N LEU A 190 -5.32 -6.53 -6.70
CA LEU A 190 -5.45 -5.58 -7.80
C LEU A 190 -6.36 -4.44 -7.37
N VAL A 191 -5.81 -3.22 -7.36
CA VAL A 191 -6.57 -2.00 -7.13
C VAL A 191 -6.89 -1.41 -8.51
N PRO A 192 -8.11 -1.60 -9.03
CA PRO A 192 -8.45 -1.08 -10.35
C PRO A 192 -8.48 0.45 -10.32
N PRO A 193 -8.40 1.11 -11.48
CA PRO A 193 -8.57 2.56 -11.58
C PRO A 193 -10.01 2.97 -11.23
N ALA A 194 -10.28 4.27 -11.26
CA ALA A 194 -11.62 4.78 -11.02
C ALA A 194 -12.65 4.15 -11.98
N PRO A 195 -13.92 3.93 -11.55
CA PRO A 195 -14.92 3.20 -12.34
C PRO A 195 -15.17 3.72 -13.76
N ASP A 196 -14.94 5.01 -13.99
CA ASP A 196 -15.16 5.74 -15.23
C ASP A 196 -13.94 5.74 -16.17
N LEU A 197 -12.78 5.22 -15.73
CA LEU A 197 -11.59 5.14 -16.57
C LEU A 197 -11.65 3.95 -17.54
N PRO A 198 -11.13 4.11 -18.77
CA PRO A 198 -11.25 3.10 -19.83
C PRO A 198 -10.71 1.72 -19.46
N SER A 199 -9.55 1.63 -18.78
CA SER A 199 -8.94 0.34 -18.47
C SER A 199 -9.62 -0.42 -17.33
N THR A 200 -10.49 0.21 -16.54
CA THR A 200 -11.03 -0.37 -15.31
C THR A 200 -11.79 -1.67 -15.53
N ARG A 201 -12.80 -1.65 -16.43
CA ARG A 201 -13.61 -2.83 -16.71
C ARG A 201 -12.74 -3.96 -17.27
N ARG A 202 -11.89 -3.63 -18.26
CA ARG A 202 -11.00 -4.61 -18.89
C ARG A 202 -10.06 -5.25 -17.88
N THR A 203 -9.44 -4.46 -17.00
CA THR A 203 -8.55 -4.96 -15.95
C THR A 203 -9.26 -5.96 -15.04
N LEU A 204 -10.48 -5.64 -14.61
CA LEU A 204 -11.28 -6.52 -13.76
C LEU A 204 -11.70 -7.81 -14.49
N GLU A 205 -12.08 -7.72 -15.77
CA GLU A 205 -12.46 -8.89 -16.58
C GLU A 205 -11.26 -9.80 -16.88
N THR A 206 -10.12 -9.22 -17.26
CA THR A 206 -8.88 -9.95 -17.56
C THR A 206 -8.37 -10.75 -16.35
N PHE A 207 -8.47 -10.20 -15.14
CA PHE A 207 -7.95 -10.84 -13.92
C PHE A 207 -9.04 -11.31 -12.95
N ALA A 208 -10.26 -11.51 -13.46
CA ALA A 208 -11.34 -12.10 -12.67
C ALA A 208 -10.95 -13.53 -12.24
N PRO A 209 -11.40 -14.02 -11.07
CA PRO A 209 -11.17 -15.40 -10.69
C PRO A 209 -11.71 -16.39 -11.73
N GLY A 210 -10.84 -17.20 -12.31
CA GLY A 210 -11.20 -18.22 -13.31
C GLY A 210 -11.14 -17.76 -14.78
N SER A 211 -10.55 -16.60 -15.07
CA SER A 211 -10.19 -16.14 -16.43
C SER A 211 -8.89 -16.74 -16.97
#